data_AF-A0A940IEG6-F1
#
_entry.id   AF-A0A940IEG6-F1
#
_cell.length_a   1.000
_cell.length_b   1.000
_cell.length_c   1.000
_cell.angle_alpha   90.00
_cell.angle_beta   90.00
_cell.angle_gamma   90.00
#
_symmetry.space_group_name_H-M   'P 1'
#
loop_
_entity.id
_entity.type
_entity.pdbx_description
1 polymer ?
#
loop_
_entity_poly.entity_id
_entity_poly.type
_entity_poly.pdbx_seq_one_letter_code
_entity_poly.pdbx_strand_id
1 'polypeptide(L)'
;MITVDHIVSWLSDPSGLETVSAEELLSLRDAYPFCEPLHWLLLRKMHVSGDIRFGQELARSSVHILDRRALYNFLHYEAATVEADVALDSMTAAVQDYFAMEGNEHQRKTLQELAARLKAARMARRAAEDATRAAADSEDALQETDNNVFIHEVRPEGERVGLSDPESQKPPQDDVPAADGSTLPDNAEDEVKRLVREKKYAEALRILKAINLNNPKKSAYFALQIKYIETILANNK
;
A
#
# COMPACT_ATOMS: atom_id res chain seq x y z
N MET A 1 24.23 26.36 10.22
CA MET A 1 22.89 26.91 9.94
C MET A 1 22.22 25.98 8.94
N ILE A 2 21.02 25.48 9.25
CA ILE A 2 20.30 24.55 8.37
C ILE A 2 19.77 25.35 7.17
N THR A 3 20.16 24.97 5.95
CA THR A 3 19.69 25.57 4.70
C THR A 3 18.65 24.66 4.03
N VAL A 4 17.94 25.18 3.03
CA VAL A 4 16.97 24.39 2.26
C VAL A 4 17.64 23.19 1.57
N ASP A 5 18.85 23.38 1.04
CA ASP A 5 19.61 22.30 0.39
C ASP A 5 19.90 21.13 1.34
N HIS A 6 20.16 21.42 2.62
CA HIS A 6 20.35 20.37 3.62
C HIS A 6 19.05 19.57 3.83
N ILE A 7 17.90 20.24 3.89
CA ILE A 7 16.58 19.59 4.06
C ILE A 7 16.30 18.68 2.86
N VAL A 8 16.53 19.15 1.64
CA VAL A 8 16.33 18.37 0.41
C VAL A 8 17.27 17.17 0.34
N SER A 9 18.53 17.36 0.72
CA SER A 9 19.52 16.29 0.79
C SER A 9 19.10 15.20 1.78
N TRP A 10 18.62 15.57 2.97
CA TRP A 10 18.19 14.60 3.98
C TRP A 10 16.88 13.89 3.64
N LEU A 11 16.00 14.54 2.87
CA LEU A 11 14.78 13.92 2.40
C LEU A 11 15.06 12.84 1.34
N SER A 12 16.14 13.03 0.57
CA SER A 12 16.60 12.05 -0.41
C SER A 12 17.37 10.91 0.29
N ASP A 13 18.33 11.27 1.13
CA ASP A 13 19.18 10.33 1.87
C ASP A 13 19.17 10.64 3.37
N PRO A 14 18.45 9.84 4.19
CA PRO A 14 18.30 10.11 5.62
C PRO A 14 19.56 9.80 6.45
N SER A 15 20.62 9.26 5.85
CA SER A 15 21.89 8.93 6.51
C SER A 15 22.63 10.17 7.04
N GLY A 16 22.47 11.33 6.40
CA GLY A 16 23.08 12.59 6.85
C GLY A 16 22.51 13.15 8.16
N LEU A 17 21.36 12.63 8.60
CA LEU A 17 20.60 13.15 9.75
C LEU A 17 21.25 12.83 11.10
N GLU A 18 22.23 11.92 11.15
CA GLU A 18 22.96 11.58 12.37
C GLU A 18 23.70 12.76 12.97
N THR A 19 24.24 13.64 12.11
CA THR A 19 25.08 14.78 12.50
C THR A 19 24.31 15.96 13.08
N VAL A 20 22.99 16.02 12.87
CA VAL A 20 22.14 17.15 13.23
C VAL A 20 21.54 16.95 14.62
N SER A 21 21.49 18.00 15.44
CA SER A 21 20.80 17.95 16.73
C SER A 21 19.28 17.92 16.55
N ALA A 22 18.60 17.09 17.33
CA ALA A 22 17.13 17.05 17.35
C ALA A 22 16.52 18.40 17.79
N GLU A 23 17.22 19.15 18.65
CA GLU A 23 16.77 20.44 19.17
C GLU A 23 16.73 21.53 18.09
N GLU A 24 17.69 21.52 17.17
CA GLU A 24 17.70 22.46 16.04
C GLU A 24 16.51 22.19 15.11
N LEU A 25 16.20 20.92 14.83
CA LEU A 25 15.02 20.54 14.05
C LEU A 25 13.70 20.89 14.75
N LEU A 26 13.65 20.73 16.08
CA LEU A 26 12.50 21.17 16.89
C LEU A 26 12.29 22.68 16.77
N SER A 27 13.35 23.47 16.94
CA SER A 27 13.28 24.93 16.80
C SER A 27 12.82 25.37 15.42
N LEU A 28 13.25 24.66 14.37
CA LEU A 28 12.89 24.96 13.00
C LEU A 28 11.44 24.58 12.69
N ARG A 29 10.96 23.44 13.21
CA ARG A 29 9.56 23.05 13.16
C ARG A 29 8.67 24.08 13.87
N ASP A 30 9.08 24.54 15.05
CA ASP A 30 8.31 25.53 15.81
C ASP A 30 8.24 26.89 15.09
N ALA A 31 9.29 27.26 14.36
CA ALA A 31 9.28 28.43 13.49
C ALA A 31 8.43 28.24 12.22
N TYR A 32 8.32 27.01 11.70
CA TYR A 32 7.57 26.68 10.49
C TYR A 32 6.64 25.46 10.68
N PRO A 33 5.54 25.59 11.45
CA PRO A 33 4.70 24.45 11.85
C PRO A 33 3.92 23.76 10.73
N PHE A 34 3.80 24.41 9.56
CA PHE A 34 3.06 23.86 8.42
C PHE A 34 3.98 23.19 7.38
N CYS A 35 5.29 23.12 7.66
CA CYS A 35 6.26 22.51 6.75
C CYS A 35 6.36 21.00 6.99
N GLU A 36 5.63 20.21 6.21
CA GLU A 36 5.59 18.75 6.31
C GLU A 36 6.99 18.08 6.32
N PRO A 37 7.95 18.45 5.45
CA PRO A 37 9.28 17.84 5.45
C PRO A 37 10.02 17.95 6.79
N LEU A 38 9.81 19.02 7.56
CA LEU A 38 10.43 19.18 8.87
C LEU A 38 9.90 18.17 9.88
N HIS A 39 8.59 17.89 9.82
CA HIS A 39 7.98 16.84 10.64
C HIS A 39 8.56 15.46 10.30
N TRP A 40 8.72 15.16 9.01
CA TRP A 40 9.26 13.88 8.57
C TRP A 40 10.70 13.67 9.06
N LEU A 41 11.54 14.69 8.87
CA LEU A 41 12.94 14.66 9.31
C LEU A 41 13.05 14.55 10.84
N LEU A 42 12.27 15.33 11.58
CA LEU A 42 12.25 15.24 13.05
C LEU A 42 11.87 13.84 13.53
N LEU A 43 10.81 13.25 12.95
CA LEU A 43 10.35 11.92 13.29
C LEU A 43 11.38 10.84 12.95
N ARG A 44 12.03 10.94 11.78
CA ARG A 44 13.11 10.03 11.40
C ARG A 44 14.29 10.13 12.36
N LYS A 45 14.69 11.35 12.75
CA LYS A 45 15.78 11.55 13.72
C LYS A 45 15.45 10.90 15.06
N MET A 46 14.24 11.14 15.59
CA MET A 46 13.80 10.56 16.85
C MET A 46 13.67 9.04 16.79
N HIS A 47 13.18 8.51 15.66
CA HIS A 47 13.05 7.07 15.43
C HIS A 47 14.41 6.38 15.41
N VAL A 48 15.38 6.91 14.65
CA VAL A 48 16.75 6.38 14.59
C VAL A 48 17.44 6.49 15.95
N SER A 49 17.23 7.59 16.67
CA SER A 49 17.85 7.81 17.99
C SER A 49 17.16 7.03 19.12
N GLY A 50 15.99 6.44 18.88
CA GLY A 50 15.18 5.75 19.90
C GLY A 50 14.69 6.66 21.02
N ASP A 51 14.36 7.93 20.73
CA ASP A 51 13.91 8.88 21.75
C ASP A 51 12.52 8.47 22.30
N ILE A 52 12.37 8.47 23.62
CA ILE A 52 11.12 8.15 24.33
C ILE A 52 9.98 9.09 23.90
N ARG A 53 10.32 10.33 23.52
CA ARG A 53 9.35 11.35 23.07
C ARG A 53 8.76 11.07 21.69
N PHE A 54 9.32 10.10 20.94
CA PHE A 54 8.90 9.79 19.57
C PHE A 54 7.39 9.59 19.43
N GLY A 55 6.77 8.80 20.31
CA GLY A 55 5.34 8.51 20.21
C GLY A 55 4.45 9.77 20.35
N GLN A 56 4.82 10.68 21.26
CA GLN A 56 4.10 11.93 21.46
C GLN A 56 4.28 12.88 20.27
N GLU A 57 5.51 12.99 19.77
CA GLU A 57 5.84 13.86 18.64
C GLU A 57 5.28 13.34 17.31
N LEU A 58 5.16 12.02 17.16
CA LEU A 58 4.45 11.38 16.05
C LEU A 58 2.97 11.73 16.08
N ALA A 59 2.31 11.64 17.24
CA ALA A 59 0.91 12.01 17.37
C ALA A 59 0.69 13.50 17.01
N ARG A 60 1.55 14.40 17.51
CA ARG A 60 1.50 15.83 17.19
C ARG A 60 1.73 16.12 15.71
N SER A 61 2.77 15.53 15.14
CA SER A 61 3.15 15.76 13.75
C SER A 61 2.19 15.11 12.76
N SER A 62 1.46 14.05 13.16
CA SER A 62 0.52 13.34 12.29
C SER A 62 -0.66 14.19 11.78
N VAL A 63 -0.94 15.32 12.44
CA VAL A 63 -1.94 16.30 12.00
C VAL A 63 -1.49 17.03 10.73
N HIS A 64 -0.18 17.18 10.55
CA HIS A 64 0.41 17.95 9.45
C HIS A 64 0.86 17.06 8.27
N ILE A 65 0.79 15.74 8.43
CA ILE A 65 1.30 14.77 7.44
C ILE A 65 0.14 14.28 6.59
N LEU A 66 0.25 14.45 5.26
CA LEU A 66 -0.79 14.07 4.32
C LEU A 66 -0.74 12.57 4.00
N ASP A 67 0.46 12.04 3.75
CA ASP A 67 0.66 10.63 3.39
C ASP A 67 1.37 9.84 4.49
N ARG A 68 0.57 9.16 5.32
CA ARG A 68 1.06 8.29 6.40
C ARG A 68 1.81 7.06 5.88
N ARG A 69 1.50 6.59 4.67
CA ARG A 69 2.17 5.43 4.08
C ARG A 69 3.55 5.81 3.59
N ALA A 70 3.68 6.97 2.94
CA ALA A 70 4.97 7.53 2.57
C ALA A 70 5.85 7.79 3.81
N LEU A 71 5.26 8.34 4.88
CA LEU A 71 5.95 8.50 6.17
C LEU A 71 6.44 7.16 6.72
N TYR A 72 5.58 6.13 6.77
CA TYR A 72 5.97 4.81 7.26
C TYR A 72 7.13 4.23 6.46
N ASN A 73 7.05 4.30 5.13
CA ASN A 73 8.13 3.85 4.25
C ASN A 73 9.42 4.64 4.48
N PHE A 74 9.32 5.95 4.70
CA PHE A 74 10.46 6.81 5.01
C PHE A 74 11.10 6.47 6.36
N LEU A 75 10.29 6.21 7.40
CA LEU A 75 10.76 5.80 8.72
C LEU A 75 11.43 4.42 8.70
N HIS A 76 10.99 3.53 7.82
CA HIS A 76 11.52 2.17 7.69
C HIS A 76 12.37 1.97 6.43
N TYR A 77 12.84 3.04 5.80
CA TYR A 77 13.51 3.02 4.48
C TYR A 77 14.65 1.99 4.38
N GLU A 78 15.55 1.93 5.36
CA GLU A 78 16.66 0.95 5.37
C GLU A 78 16.21 -0.49 5.68
N ALA A 79 15.14 -0.68 6.45
CA ALA A 79 14.58 -2.00 6.68
C ALA A 79 13.83 -2.51 5.44
N ALA A 80 13.19 -1.60 4.71
CA ALA A 80 12.40 -1.91 3.53
C ALA A 80 13.25 -2.30 2.33
N THR A 81 14.43 -1.68 2.09
CA THR A 81 15.31 -2.09 0.99
C THR A 81 15.90 -3.47 1.22
N VAL A 82 16.35 -3.77 2.43
CA VAL A 82 16.92 -5.09 2.77
C VAL A 82 15.86 -6.20 2.75
N GLU A 83 14.67 -5.96 3.30
CA GLU A 83 13.60 -6.98 3.27
C GLU A 83 12.93 -7.09 1.90
N ALA A 84 12.76 -6.00 1.15
CA ALA A 84 12.15 -6.04 -0.17
C ALA A 84 13.08 -6.69 -1.21
N ASP A 85 14.39 -6.45 -1.17
CA ASP A 85 15.33 -7.06 -2.11
C ASP A 85 15.45 -8.57 -1.84
N VAL A 86 15.54 -8.98 -0.56
CA VAL A 86 15.57 -10.41 -0.19
C VAL A 86 14.23 -11.11 -0.49
N ALA A 87 13.10 -10.45 -0.25
CA ALA A 87 11.78 -11.01 -0.56
C ALA A 87 11.49 -11.04 -2.06
N LEU A 88 11.98 -10.06 -2.84
CA LEU A 88 11.81 -10.02 -4.29
C LEU A 88 12.71 -11.03 -4.99
N ASP A 89 13.96 -11.22 -4.57
CA ASP A 89 14.84 -12.29 -5.07
C ASP A 89 14.30 -13.68 -4.71
N SER A 90 13.80 -13.86 -3.48
CA SER A 90 13.14 -15.11 -3.05
C SER A 90 11.85 -15.38 -3.84
N MET A 91 11.02 -14.37 -4.05
CA MET A 91 9.75 -14.51 -4.77
C MET A 91 9.97 -14.69 -6.28
N THR A 92 10.96 -14.04 -6.88
CA THR A 92 11.33 -14.25 -8.29
C THR A 92 11.96 -15.62 -8.50
N ALA A 93 12.86 -16.06 -7.62
CA ALA A 93 13.42 -17.42 -7.65
C ALA A 93 12.32 -18.50 -7.49
N ALA A 94 11.40 -18.33 -6.54
CA ALA A 94 10.30 -19.27 -6.33
C ALA A 94 9.31 -19.31 -7.52
N VAL A 95 9.04 -18.16 -8.15
CA VAL A 95 8.21 -18.08 -9.36
C VAL A 95 8.93 -18.71 -10.56
N GLN A 96 10.24 -18.52 -10.67
CA GLN A 96 11.05 -19.05 -11.76
C GLN A 96 11.23 -20.58 -11.67
N ASP A 97 11.40 -21.13 -10.46
CA ASP A 97 11.34 -22.58 -10.20
C ASP A 97 9.94 -23.15 -10.44
N TYR A 98 8.88 -22.39 -10.15
CA TYR A 98 7.50 -22.79 -10.41
C TYR A 98 7.17 -22.90 -11.90
N PHE A 99 7.70 -22.00 -12.74
CA PHE A 99 7.55 -22.09 -14.19
C PHE A 99 8.49 -23.11 -14.84
N ALA A 100 9.61 -23.45 -14.21
CA ALA A 100 10.57 -24.44 -14.72
C ALA A 100 10.14 -25.90 -14.48
N MET A 101 9.15 -26.15 -13.61
CA MET A 101 8.70 -27.49 -13.22
C MET A 101 7.25 -27.78 -13.67
N GLU A 102 6.97 -27.74 -14.97
CA GLU A 102 5.73 -28.28 -15.53
C GLU A 102 5.82 -29.81 -15.65
N GLY A 103 4.98 -30.55 -14.90
CA GLY A 103 4.80 -31.98 -15.18
C GLY A 103 4.07 -32.87 -14.15
N ASN A 104 3.92 -32.49 -12.87
CA ASN A 104 3.39 -33.43 -11.86
C ASN A 104 2.02 -33.02 -11.27
N GLU A 105 0.98 -33.76 -11.68
CA GLU A 105 -0.42 -33.60 -11.26
C GLU A 105 -0.63 -33.84 -9.76
N HIS A 106 0.24 -34.63 -9.13
CA HIS A 106 0.21 -34.89 -7.69
C HIS A 106 0.55 -33.66 -6.84
N GLN A 107 1.38 -32.72 -7.33
CA GLN A 107 1.71 -31.51 -6.58
C GLN A 107 0.67 -30.39 -6.69
N ARG A 108 -0.23 -30.43 -7.69
CA ARG A 108 -1.39 -29.50 -7.73
C ARG A 108 -2.37 -29.79 -6.60
N LYS A 109 -2.54 -31.07 -6.27
CA LYS A 109 -3.37 -31.50 -5.14
C LYS A 109 -2.76 -31.06 -3.80
N THR A 110 -1.44 -31.17 -3.64
CA THR A 110 -0.76 -30.71 -2.41
C THR A 110 -0.78 -29.18 -2.26
N LEU A 111 -0.66 -28.42 -3.35
CA LEU A 111 -0.79 -26.95 -3.34
C LEU A 111 -2.22 -26.49 -3.00
N GLN A 112 -3.23 -27.19 -3.53
CA GLN A 112 -4.63 -26.92 -3.21
C GLN A 112 -4.92 -27.19 -1.73
N GLU A 113 -4.31 -28.23 -1.17
CA GLU A 113 -4.42 -28.60 0.23
C GLU A 113 -3.70 -27.61 1.17
N LEU A 114 -2.51 -27.14 0.80
CA LEU A 114 -1.79 -26.08 1.51
C LEU A 114 -2.56 -24.74 1.48
N ALA A 115 -3.11 -24.37 0.32
CA ALA A 115 -3.93 -23.17 0.16
C ALA A 115 -5.21 -23.24 1.01
N ALA A 116 -5.86 -24.41 1.07
CA ALA A 116 -7.02 -24.65 1.93
C ALA A 116 -6.65 -24.51 3.42
N ARG A 117 -5.50 -25.08 3.84
CA ARG A 117 -5.00 -24.98 5.22
C ARG A 117 -4.68 -23.53 5.62
N LEU A 118 -4.04 -22.76 4.73
CA LEU A 118 -3.74 -21.34 4.97
C LEU A 118 -5.03 -20.50 5.01
N LYS A 119 -6.02 -20.81 4.18
CA LYS A 119 -7.34 -20.15 4.21
C LYS A 119 -8.07 -20.46 5.53
N ALA A 120 -8.06 -21.71 5.97
CA ALA A 120 -8.63 -22.12 7.25
C ALA A 120 -7.95 -21.42 8.44
N ALA A 121 -6.61 -21.34 8.45
CA ALA A 121 -5.87 -20.64 9.50
C ALA A 121 -6.20 -19.14 9.58
N ARG A 122 -6.35 -18.46 8.43
CA ARG A 122 -6.78 -17.05 8.40
C ARG A 122 -8.21 -16.85 8.87
N MET A 123 -9.11 -17.77 8.53
CA MET A 123 -10.50 -17.72 9.00
C MET A 123 -10.59 -17.98 10.50
N ALA A 124 -9.80 -18.91 11.04
CA ALA A 124 -9.71 -19.17 12.48
C ALA A 124 -9.15 -17.95 13.23
N ARG A 125 -8.15 -17.25 12.66
CA ARG A 125 -7.60 -16.04 13.26
C ARG A 125 -8.61 -14.89 13.29
N ARG A 126 -9.35 -14.70 12.20
CA ARG A 126 -10.46 -13.72 12.15
C ARG A 126 -11.58 -14.05 13.13
N ALA A 127 -11.96 -15.33 13.24
CA ALA A 127 -12.95 -15.76 14.22
C ALA A 127 -12.47 -15.58 15.67
N ALA A 128 -11.18 -15.76 15.95
CA ALA A 128 -10.59 -15.46 17.25
C ALA A 128 -10.58 -13.95 17.53
N GLU A 129 -10.24 -13.12 16.53
CA GLU A 129 -10.30 -11.65 16.61
C GLU A 129 -11.74 -11.16 16.86
N ASP A 130 -12.74 -11.76 16.21
CA ASP A 130 -14.17 -11.47 16.43
C ASP A 130 -14.66 -11.95 17.80
N ALA A 131 -14.16 -13.09 18.31
CA ALA A 131 -14.49 -13.59 19.65
C ALA A 131 -13.86 -12.73 20.77
N THR A 132 -12.65 -12.22 20.57
CA THR A 132 -12.03 -11.26 21.50
C THR A 132 -12.76 -9.91 21.51
N ARG A 133 -13.32 -9.49 20.38
CA ARG A 133 -14.14 -8.29 20.27
C ARG A 133 -15.51 -8.47 20.95
N ALA A 134 -16.13 -9.64 20.81
CA ALA A 134 -17.37 -9.97 21.53
C ALA A 134 -17.18 -10.13 23.06
N ALA A 135 -15.99 -10.54 23.52
CA ALA A 135 -15.66 -10.58 24.95
C ALA A 135 -15.44 -9.16 25.51
N ALA A 136 -14.80 -8.26 24.76
CA ALA A 136 -14.65 -6.85 25.14
C ALA A 136 -16.00 -6.12 25.25
N ASP A 137 -16.95 -6.44 24.35
CA ASP A 137 -18.32 -5.90 24.42
C ASP A 137 -19.14 -6.44 25.62
N SER A 138 -18.68 -7.52 26.29
CA SER A 138 -19.35 -8.13 27.45
C SER A 138 -18.80 -7.67 28.81
N GLU A 139 -17.60 -7.08 28.85
CA GLU A 139 -17.00 -6.53 30.08
C GLU A 139 -17.44 -5.08 30.37
N ASP A 140 -17.98 -4.37 29.39
CA ASP A 140 -18.48 -2.97 29.53
C ASP A 140 -19.87 -2.87 30.19
N ALA A 141 -20.47 -4.01 30.57
CA ALA A 141 -21.84 -4.10 31.12
C ALA A 141 -21.93 -4.18 32.66
N LEU A 142 -20.82 -4.06 33.39
CA LEU A 142 -20.82 -4.09 34.87
C LEU A 142 -19.99 -2.96 35.47
N GLN A 143 -20.50 -1.73 35.39
CA GLN A 143 -20.15 -0.64 36.30
C GLN A 143 -21.28 0.40 36.35
N GLU A 144 -22.41 0.03 36.94
CA GLU A 144 -23.33 1.00 37.55
C GLU A 144 -22.90 1.22 39.00
N THR A 145 -22.30 2.37 39.30
CA THR A 145 -22.57 3.10 40.55
C THR A 145 -22.37 4.59 40.34
N ASP A 146 -23.49 5.29 40.48
CA ASP A 146 -23.75 6.71 40.75
C ASP A 146 -22.55 7.60 41.12
N ASN A 147 -22.37 8.69 40.37
CA ASN A 147 -22.31 10.06 40.92
C ASN A 147 -22.40 11.13 39.81
N ASN A 148 -23.39 11.99 39.97
CA ASN A 148 -23.88 12.99 39.02
C ASN A 148 -23.13 14.33 39.16
N VAL A 149 -22.58 14.91 38.08
CA VAL A 149 -22.43 16.37 37.90
C VAL A 149 -22.65 16.76 36.42
N PHE A 150 -23.88 17.23 36.16
CA PHE A 150 -24.33 18.18 35.15
C PHE A 150 -23.27 18.87 34.27
N ILE A 151 -23.40 18.72 32.93
CA ILE A 151 -23.43 19.87 32.01
C ILE A 151 -24.58 19.65 31.01
N HIS A 152 -25.40 20.69 30.91
CA HIS A 152 -26.69 20.78 30.24
C HIS A 152 -26.63 20.55 28.72
N GLU A 153 -27.63 19.81 28.28
CA GLU A 153 -28.08 19.48 26.93
C GLU A 153 -28.29 20.72 26.02
N VAL A 154 -27.78 20.66 24.79
CA VAL A 154 -28.39 21.27 23.60
C VAL A 154 -28.16 20.32 22.42
N ARG A 155 -29.18 19.53 22.10
CA ARG A 155 -29.29 18.74 20.87
C ARG A 155 -30.07 19.56 19.84
N PRO A 156 -29.51 19.86 18.66
CA PRO A 156 -30.33 20.13 17.49
C PRO A 156 -30.51 18.84 16.69
N GLU A 157 -31.77 18.44 16.54
CA GLU A 157 -32.17 17.45 15.54
C GLU A 157 -31.82 17.94 14.13
N GLY A 158 -31.28 17.05 13.31
CA GLY A 158 -30.98 17.30 11.91
C GLY A 158 -31.01 15.98 11.14
N GLU A 159 -32.15 15.74 10.50
CA GLU A 159 -32.44 14.84 9.39
C GLU A 159 -31.38 13.83 8.91
N ARG A 160 -31.78 12.56 8.92
CA ARG A 160 -31.20 11.50 8.09
C ARG A 160 -31.44 11.80 6.61
N VAL A 161 -30.47 12.45 5.95
CA VAL A 161 -30.42 12.52 4.49
C VAL A 161 -29.57 11.36 3.99
N GLY A 162 -30.22 10.43 3.29
CA GLY A 162 -29.53 9.39 2.53
C GLY A 162 -28.67 10.05 1.44
N LEU A 163 -27.38 9.78 1.47
CA LEU A 163 -26.45 10.14 0.41
C LEU A 163 -25.88 8.84 -0.14
N SER A 164 -26.33 8.54 -1.36
CA SER A 164 -25.79 7.59 -2.31
C SER A 164 -24.28 7.72 -2.45
N ASP A 165 -23.62 6.60 -2.69
CA ASP A 165 -22.18 6.45 -2.94
C ASP A 165 -21.59 7.58 -3.82
N PRO A 166 -20.49 8.23 -3.40
CA PRO A 166 -19.78 9.14 -4.28
C PRO A 166 -18.98 8.34 -5.30
N GLU A 167 -19.39 8.55 -6.54
CA GLU A 167 -18.84 8.11 -7.79
C GLU A 167 -17.30 8.29 -7.87
N SER A 168 -16.61 7.19 -8.21
CA SER A 168 -15.18 7.17 -8.51
C SER A 168 -14.84 8.14 -9.63
N GLN A 169 -14.13 9.21 -9.30
CA GLN A 169 -13.56 10.13 -10.29
C GLN A 169 -12.47 9.42 -11.12
N LYS A 170 -12.71 9.41 -12.44
CA LYS A 170 -11.79 8.97 -13.50
C LYS A 170 -10.75 10.08 -13.76
N PRO A 171 -9.45 9.78 -13.88
CA PRO A 171 -8.47 10.79 -14.25
C PRO A 171 -8.60 11.20 -15.74
N PRO A 172 -8.04 12.37 -16.13
CA PRO A 172 -8.35 13.09 -17.36
C PRO A 172 -7.95 12.35 -18.63
N GLN A 173 -8.75 12.51 -19.68
CA GLN A 173 -8.50 12.01 -21.02
C GLN A 173 -7.54 12.98 -21.73
N ASP A 174 -6.34 12.50 -22.09
CA ASP A 174 -5.57 13.09 -23.19
C ASP A 174 -6.06 12.48 -24.51
N ASP A 175 -6.35 13.37 -25.46
CA ASP A 175 -6.89 13.09 -26.78
C ASP A 175 -5.99 12.14 -27.59
N VAL A 176 -6.51 10.94 -27.88
CA VAL A 176 -5.99 10.08 -28.96
C VAL A 176 -7.21 9.60 -29.76
N PRO A 177 -7.21 9.73 -31.10
CA PRO A 177 -8.42 9.68 -31.90
C PRO A 177 -9.13 8.34 -31.80
N ALA A 178 -10.46 8.43 -31.74
CA ALA A 178 -11.36 7.32 -31.90
C ALA A 178 -11.02 6.54 -33.19
N ALA A 179 -10.51 5.33 -33.02
CA ALA A 179 -10.36 4.35 -34.09
C ALA A 179 -10.85 2.99 -33.58
N ASP A 180 -12.10 2.74 -33.97
CA ASP A 180 -12.78 1.47 -34.15
C ASP A 180 -13.11 0.60 -32.93
N GLY A 181 -14.41 0.41 -32.74
CA GLY A 181 -14.98 -0.57 -31.83
C GLY A 181 -14.73 -1.99 -32.37
N SER A 182 -13.55 -2.53 -32.07
CA SER A 182 -13.34 -3.98 -32.15
C SER A 182 -13.70 -4.59 -30.80
N THR A 183 -14.88 -5.22 -30.74
CA THR A 183 -15.28 -6.18 -29.71
C THR A 183 -14.07 -6.97 -29.22
N LEU A 184 -13.70 -6.79 -27.94
CA LEU A 184 -12.69 -7.64 -27.32
C LEU A 184 -13.20 -9.08 -27.43
N PRO A 185 -12.44 -9.99 -28.07
CA PRO A 185 -12.88 -11.37 -28.19
C PRO A 185 -13.04 -11.98 -26.79
N ASP A 186 -14.09 -12.78 -26.59
CA ASP A 186 -14.36 -13.46 -25.30
C ASP A 186 -13.16 -14.29 -24.78
N ASN A 187 -12.20 -14.59 -25.66
CA ASN A 187 -10.96 -15.33 -25.38
C ASN A 187 -9.68 -14.46 -25.46
N ALA A 188 -9.77 -13.15 -25.16
CA ALA A 188 -8.64 -12.23 -25.27
C ALA A 188 -7.42 -12.63 -24.41
N GLU A 189 -7.63 -13.30 -23.26
CA GLU A 189 -6.54 -13.85 -22.43
C GLU A 189 -5.77 -14.97 -23.14
N ASP A 190 -6.44 -15.83 -23.90
CA ASP A 190 -5.80 -16.94 -24.61
C ASP A 190 -5.09 -16.50 -25.89
N GLU A 191 -5.61 -15.44 -26.52
CA GLU A 191 -4.93 -14.76 -27.62
C GLU A 191 -3.59 -14.16 -27.16
N VAL A 192 -3.57 -13.50 -26.00
CA VAL A 192 -2.32 -13.02 -25.38
C VAL A 192 -1.32 -14.17 -25.17
N LYS A 193 -1.77 -15.31 -24.64
CA LYS A 193 -0.89 -16.48 -24.44
C LYS A 193 -0.34 -17.04 -25.75
N ARG A 194 -1.10 -16.98 -26.84
CA ARG A 194 -0.63 -17.37 -28.18
C ARG A 194 0.39 -16.37 -28.72
N LEU A 195 0.13 -15.07 -28.60
CA LEU A 195 1.03 -14.02 -29.08
C LEU A 195 2.38 -14.00 -28.35
N VAL A 196 2.38 -14.29 -27.05
CA VAL A 196 3.62 -14.45 -26.26
C VAL A 196 4.44 -15.64 -26.77
N ARG A 197 3.81 -16.77 -27.12
CA ARG A 197 4.48 -17.90 -27.77
C ARG A 197 5.03 -17.56 -29.16
N GLU A 198 4.32 -16.73 -29.91
CA GLU A 198 4.74 -16.23 -31.22
C GLU A 198 5.79 -15.10 -31.15
N LYS A 199 6.26 -14.71 -29.95
CA LYS A 199 7.17 -13.57 -29.69
C LYS A 199 6.65 -12.21 -30.17
N LYS A 200 5.34 -12.08 -30.38
CA LYS A 200 4.68 -10.82 -30.77
C LYS A 200 4.32 -9.99 -29.55
N TYR A 201 5.34 -9.54 -28.82
CA TYR A 201 5.18 -8.87 -27.52
C TYR A 201 4.42 -7.53 -27.61
N ALA A 202 4.59 -6.77 -28.69
CA ALA A 202 3.93 -5.48 -28.88
C ALA A 202 2.40 -5.61 -29.03
N GLU A 203 1.95 -6.61 -29.78
CA GLU A 203 0.51 -6.90 -29.97
C GLU A 203 -0.09 -7.46 -28.68
N ALA A 204 0.61 -8.36 -28.00
CA ALA A 204 0.20 -8.90 -26.70
C ALA A 204 -0.01 -7.78 -25.68
N LEU A 205 0.90 -6.80 -25.62
CA LEU A 205 0.82 -5.65 -24.72
C LEU A 205 -0.42 -4.78 -24.99
N ARG A 206 -0.77 -4.56 -26.27
CA ARG A 206 -1.95 -3.76 -26.65
C ARG A 206 -3.24 -4.41 -26.13
N ILE A 207 -3.37 -5.72 -26.30
CA ILE A 207 -4.53 -6.49 -25.84
C ILE A 207 -4.56 -6.50 -24.30
N LEU A 208 -3.43 -6.71 -23.63
CA LEU A 208 -3.35 -6.76 -22.17
C LEU A 208 -3.72 -5.43 -21.51
N LYS A 209 -3.29 -4.30 -22.10
CA LYS A 209 -3.68 -2.95 -21.64
C LYS A 209 -5.19 -2.70 -21.82
N ALA A 210 -5.77 -3.17 -22.92
CA ALA A 210 -7.21 -3.09 -23.15
C ALA A 210 -8.02 -3.95 -22.15
N ILE A 211 -7.57 -5.19 -21.86
CA ILE A 211 -8.21 -6.06 -20.87
C ILE A 211 -8.13 -5.45 -19.46
N ASN A 212 -6.98 -4.86 -19.09
CA ASN A 212 -6.78 -4.23 -17.79
C ASN A 212 -7.78 -3.09 -17.55
N LEU A 213 -8.01 -2.27 -18.57
CA LEU A 213 -8.97 -1.16 -18.50
C LEU A 213 -10.41 -1.63 -18.28
N ASN A 214 -10.78 -2.79 -18.83
CA ASN A 214 -12.13 -3.33 -18.75
C ASN A 214 -12.35 -4.26 -17.54
N ASN A 215 -11.30 -4.63 -16.79
CA ASN A 215 -11.38 -5.61 -15.70
C ASN A 215 -10.69 -5.13 -14.41
N PRO A 216 -11.30 -4.20 -13.65
CA PRO A 216 -10.69 -3.63 -12.43
C PRO A 216 -10.41 -4.69 -11.35
N LYS A 217 -11.26 -5.73 -11.24
CA LYS A 217 -11.08 -6.82 -10.26
C LYS A 217 -9.79 -7.64 -10.46
N LYS A 218 -9.28 -7.71 -11.68
CA LYS A 218 -8.05 -8.43 -12.04
C LYS A 218 -6.90 -7.47 -12.39
N SER A 219 -7.03 -6.17 -12.09
CA SER A 219 -6.08 -5.16 -12.55
C SER A 219 -4.64 -5.43 -12.08
N ALA A 220 -4.46 -5.90 -10.84
CA ALA A 220 -3.15 -6.28 -10.32
C ALA A 220 -2.49 -7.43 -11.11
N TYR A 221 -3.27 -8.43 -11.55
CA TYR A 221 -2.78 -9.56 -12.34
C TYR A 221 -2.31 -9.11 -13.72
N PHE A 222 -3.09 -8.26 -14.39
CA PHE A 222 -2.73 -7.74 -15.70
C PHE A 222 -1.56 -6.75 -15.64
N ALA A 223 -1.45 -5.95 -14.57
CA ALA A 223 -0.30 -5.06 -14.36
C ALA A 223 1.02 -5.85 -14.26
N LEU A 224 1.02 -6.99 -13.55
CA LEU A 224 2.19 -7.87 -13.48
C LEU A 224 2.54 -8.47 -14.84
N GLN A 225 1.55 -8.90 -15.63
CA GLN A 225 1.78 -9.43 -16.98
C GLN A 225 2.30 -8.36 -17.95
N ILE A 226 1.78 -7.13 -17.89
CA ILE A 226 2.28 -5.97 -18.64
C ILE A 226 3.77 -5.77 -18.33
N LYS A 227 4.12 -5.69 -17.04
CA LYS A 227 5.50 -5.48 -16.59
C LYS A 227 6.44 -6.60 -17.09
N TYR A 228 5.98 -7.85 -17.03
CA TYR A 228 6.75 -9.00 -17.52
C TYR A 228 7.05 -8.90 -19.03
N ILE A 229 6.04 -8.59 -19.85
CA ILE A 229 6.21 -8.44 -21.30
C ILE A 229 7.12 -7.24 -21.62
N GLU A 230 7.00 -6.12 -20.89
CA GLU A 230 7.86 -4.94 -21.05
C GLU A 230 9.32 -5.27 -20.72
N THR A 231 9.57 -6.08 -19.69
CA THR A 231 10.92 -6.53 -19.32
C THR A 231 11.52 -7.44 -20.41
N ILE A 232 10.74 -8.36 -20.97
CA ILE A 232 11.19 -9.21 -22.08
C ILE A 232 11.53 -8.35 -23.30
N LEU A 233 10.70 -7.36 -23.62
CA LEU A 233 10.92 -6.47 -24.76
C LEU A 233 12.19 -5.62 -24.57
N ALA A 234 12.46 -5.15 -23.36
CA ALA A 234 13.67 -4.39 -23.03
C ALA A 234 14.94 -5.25 -23.15
N ASN A 235 14.88 -6.53 -22.75
CA ASN A 235 16.02 -7.45 -22.81
C ASN A 235 16.26 -8.08 -24.19
N ASN A 236 15.27 -8.07 -25.09
CA ASN A 236 15.39 -8.63 -26.46
C ASN A 236 15.63 -7.56 -27.53
N LYS A 237 15.91 -6.31 -27.15
CA LYS A 237 16.22 -5.19 -28.03
C LYS A 237 17.72 -4.93 -28.07
#